data_AF-A0A959N7H8-F1
#
_entry.id   AF-A0A959N7H8-F1
#
_cell.length_a   1.000
_cell.length_b   1.000
_cell.length_c   1.000
_cell.angle_alpha   90.00
_cell.angle_beta   90.00
_cell.angle_gamma   90.00
#
_symmetry.space_group_name_H-M   'P 1'
#
loop_
_entity.id
_entity.type
_entity.pdbx_description
1 polymer ?
#
loop_
_entity_poly.entity_id
_entity_poly.type
_entity_poly.pdbx_seq_one_letter_code
_entity_poly.pdbx_strand_id
1 'polypeptide(L)'
;MKMFLIFLITLSFINNCNDESKKMIIYYYNTGGQSIIEVDNKTEELIIEHITELFFNTSDRLRVHLNDNRITHLKENEEIIEIKFKSLQKFNSQLYGENSVNMVLFPLSGDLIGNAENPIITILVGEGNYNTGPYRNKAGFNKLNELKEIIKENLENNFF
;
A
#
# COMPACT_ATOMS: atom_id res chain seq x y z
N MET A 1 -9.41 -57.87 34.79
CA MET A 1 -10.42 -57.67 33.72
C MET A 1 -11.09 -56.34 33.96
N LYS A 2 -10.88 -55.38 33.03
CA LYS A 2 -11.59 -54.09 32.87
C LYS A 2 -11.49 -53.07 34.03
N MET A 3 -11.34 -51.77 33.84
CA MET A 3 -10.97 -50.88 32.73
C MET A 3 -10.91 -49.49 33.39
N PHE A 4 -9.73 -48.87 33.48
CA PHE A 4 -9.62 -47.45 33.83
C PHE A 4 -9.96 -46.64 32.56
N LEU A 5 -11.06 -45.91 32.58
CA LEU A 5 -11.41 -44.97 31.52
C LEU A 5 -10.79 -43.61 31.86
N ILE A 6 -9.58 -43.36 31.38
CA ILE A 6 -8.95 -42.04 31.47
C ILE A 6 -9.49 -41.19 30.31
N PHE A 7 -10.15 -40.10 30.70
CA PHE A 7 -10.68 -39.06 29.84
C PHE A 7 -9.52 -38.26 29.23
N LEU A 8 -9.16 -38.56 27.97
CA LEU A 8 -8.21 -37.74 27.21
C LEU A 8 -9.00 -36.79 26.30
N ILE A 9 -9.33 -35.62 26.84
CA ILE A 9 -9.63 -34.44 26.02
C ILE A 9 -8.30 -34.04 25.39
N THR A 10 -8.02 -34.56 24.20
CA THR A 10 -7.08 -33.88 23.30
C THR A 10 -7.85 -32.78 22.61
N LEU A 11 -7.80 -31.60 23.22
CA LEU A 11 -8.13 -30.36 22.57
C LEU A 11 -7.11 -30.21 21.44
N SER A 12 -7.45 -30.72 20.26
CA SER A 12 -6.74 -30.39 19.03
C SER A 12 -6.91 -28.89 18.83
N PHE A 13 -5.93 -28.12 19.30
CA PHE A 13 -5.67 -26.77 18.83
C PHE A 13 -5.53 -26.88 17.31
N ILE A 14 -6.63 -26.62 16.61
CA ILE A 14 -6.59 -26.20 15.22
C ILE A 14 -5.88 -24.86 15.29
N ASN A 15 -4.56 -24.90 15.20
CA ASN A 15 -3.79 -23.78 14.72
C ASN A 15 -4.34 -23.53 13.32
N ASN A 16 -5.33 -22.64 13.24
CA ASN A 16 -5.76 -22.02 12.01
C ASN A 16 -4.63 -21.04 11.63
N CYS A 17 -3.48 -21.62 11.30
CA CYS A 17 -2.40 -20.96 10.59
C CYS A 17 -2.90 -20.87 9.15
N ASN A 18 -3.88 -19.97 8.94
CA ASN A 18 -4.16 -19.43 7.62
C ASN A 18 -2.93 -18.60 7.28
N ASP A 19 -1.88 -19.28 6.82
CA ASP A 19 -0.81 -18.66 6.06
C ASP A 19 -1.42 -18.30 4.69
N GLU A 20 -2.35 -17.34 4.70
CA GLU A 20 -2.72 -16.61 3.50
C GLU A 20 -1.45 -15.88 3.09
N SER A 21 -0.77 -16.42 2.09
CA SER A 21 0.43 -15.82 1.53
C SER A 21 0.23 -14.31 1.34
N LYS A 22 1.08 -13.47 1.94
CA LYS A 22 1.03 -11.99 1.88
C LYS A 22 0.53 -11.48 0.53
N LYS A 23 -0.50 -10.63 0.49
CA LYS A 23 -1.13 -10.17 -0.77
C LYS A 23 -0.30 -9.10 -1.46
N MET A 24 0.59 -8.43 -0.73
CA MET A 24 1.40 -7.31 -1.23
C MET A 24 2.84 -7.34 -0.74
N ILE A 25 3.70 -6.54 -1.39
CA ILE A 25 5.03 -6.17 -0.92
C ILE A 25 5.07 -4.65 -0.85
N ILE A 26 5.50 -4.12 0.28
CA ILE A 26 5.58 -2.68 0.53
C ILE A 26 7.05 -2.29 0.55
N TYR A 27 7.38 -1.26 -0.22
CA TYR A 27 8.68 -0.62 -0.21
C TYR A 27 8.54 0.81 0.31
N TYR A 28 9.42 1.18 1.22
CA TYR A 28 9.60 2.54 1.66
C TYR A 28 10.95 3.04 1.17
N TYR A 29 10.93 4.12 0.39
CA TYR A 29 12.13 4.79 -0.09
C TYR A 29 12.34 6.07 0.69
N ASN A 30 13.59 6.35 1.05
CA ASN A 30 13.99 7.60 1.65
C ASN A 30 15.34 8.02 1.08
N THR A 31 15.33 8.99 0.16
CA THR A 31 16.52 9.66 -0.39
C THR A 31 17.63 8.67 -0.79
N GLY A 32 17.28 7.67 -1.61
CA GLY A 32 18.20 6.65 -2.13
C GLY A 32 18.33 5.39 -1.26
N GLY A 33 17.81 5.41 -0.03
CA GLY A 33 17.61 4.21 0.79
C GLY A 33 16.31 3.50 0.43
N GLN A 34 16.30 2.16 0.54
CA GLN A 34 15.11 1.33 0.34
C GLN A 34 14.98 0.33 1.48
N SER A 35 13.78 0.26 2.05
CA SER A 35 13.39 -0.74 3.04
C SER A 35 12.19 -1.54 2.54
N ILE A 36 12.19 -2.84 2.79
CA ILE A 36 11.01 -3.69 2.58
C ILE A 36 10.26 -3.73 3.90
N ILE A 37 8.95 -3.46 3.85
CA ILE A 37 8.12 -3.44 5.05
C ILE A 37 7.25 -4.68 5.06
N GLU A 38 7.43 -5.47 6.11
CA GLU A 38 6.57 -6.59 6.42
C GLU A 38 5.39 -6.14 7.29
N VAL A 39 4.20 -6.62 6.95
CA VAL A 39 2.96 -6.35 7.67
C VAL A 39 2.19 -7.65 7.87
N ASP A 40 1.37 -7.70 8.92
CA ASP A 40 0.42 -8.79 9.16
C ASP A 40 -0.83 -8.66 8.27
N ASN A 41 -1.65 -9.71 8.21
CA ASN A 41 -2.84 -9.74 7.35
C ASN A 41 -3.85 -8.64 7.70
N LYS A 42 -3.97 -8.27 8.98
CA LYS A 42 -4.89 -7.23 9.43
C LYS A 42 -4.44 -5.86 8.93
N THR A 43 -3.14 -5.62 8.98
CA THR A 43 -2.52 -4.39 8.47
C THR A 43 -2.56 -4.34 6.95
N GLU A 44 -2.39 -5.48 6.26
CA GLU A 44 -2.62 -5.57 4.81
C GLU A 44 -4.04 -5.13 4.44
N GLU A 45 -5.07 -5.65 5.12
CA GLU A 45 -6.47 -5.27 4.90
C GLU A 45 -6.70 -3.78 5.13
N LEU A 46 -6.15 -3.23 6.21
CA LEU A 46 -6.24 -1.80 6.54
C LEU A 46 -5.58 -0.93 5.46
N ILE A 47 -4.41 -1.33 4.95
CA ILE A 47 -3.72 -0.62 3.86
C ILE A 47 -4.56 -0.63 2.59
N ILE A 48 -5.18 -1.77 2.23
CA ILE A 48 -6.07 -1.87 1.06
C ILE A 48 -7.28 -0.94 1.20
N GLU A 49 -7.87 -0.84 2.41
CA GLU A 49 -8.96 0.09 2.70
C GLU A 49 -8.54 1.54 2.43
N HIS A 50 -7.37 1.95 2.94
CA HIS A 50 -6.83 3.29 2.72
C HIS A 50 -6.60 3.58 1.23
N ILE A 51 -6.00 2.65 0.50
CA ILE A 51 -5.79 2.80 -0.95
C ILE A 51 -7.13 2.92 -1.68
N THR A 52 -8.11 2.10 -1.30
CA THR A 52 -9.46 2.14 -1.89
C THR A 52 -10.09 3.51 -1.72
N GLU A 53 -10.03 4.09 -0.51
CA GLU A 53 -10.56 5.43 -0.24
C GLU A 53 -9.80 6.53 -1.00
N LEU A 54 -8.47 6.41 -1.09
CA LEU A 54 -7.63 7.33 -1.86
C LEU A 54 -7.99 7.33 -3.35
N PHE A 55 -8.29 6.16 -3.93
CA PHE A 55 -8.72 6.02 -5.32
C PHE A 55 -10.14 6.51 -5.55
N PHE A 56 -11.07 6.20 -4.64
CA PHE A 56 -12.47 6.59 -4.75
C PHE A 56 -12.62 8.10 -4.93
N ASN A 57 -11.85 8.86 -4.16
CA ASN A 57 -11.86 10.32 -4.15
C ASN A 57 -10.90 10.97 -5.19
N THR A 58 -10.42 10.21 -6.18
CA THR A 58 -9.66 10.80 -7.29
C THR A 58 -10.55 11.75 -8.11
N SER A 59 -10.00 12.92 -8.38
CA SER A 59 -10.74 14.09 -8.87
C SER A 59 -10.14 14.71 -10.13
N ASP A 60 -8.92 14.31 -10.50
CA ASP A 60 -8.24 14.77 -11.70
C ASP A 60 -7.17 13.75 -12.13
N ARG A 61 -6.66 13.88 -13.35
CA ARG A 61 -5.50 13.15 -13.87
C ARG A 61 -4.51 14.14 -14.45
N LEU A 62 -3.27 14.08 -13.98
CA LEU A 62 -2.20 14.89 -14.54
C LEU A 62 -1.92 14.45 -15.97
N ARG A 63 -1.52 15.38 -16.84
CA ARG A 63 -1.00 15.09 -18.19
C ARG A 63 0.52 14.98 -18.15
N VAL A 64 1.02 14.17 -17.23
CA VAL A 64 2.46 13.96 -17.01
C VAL A 64 2.87 12.62 -17.59
N HIS A 65 3.89 12.63 -18.44
CA HIS A 65 4.53 11.42 -18.93
C HIS A 65 5.48 10.89 -17.84
N LEU A 66 5.22 9.66 -17.40
CA LEU A 66 6.10 8.92 -16.50
C LEU A 66 6.83 7.86 -17.30
N ASN A 67 8.15 7.96 -17.35
CA ASN A 67 9.02 6.91 -17.87
C ASN A 67 9.87 6.35 -16.73
N ASP A 68 10.55 5.23 -17.00
CA ASP A 68 11.36 4.53 -15.99
C ASP A 68 12.41 5.45 -15.36
N ASN A 69 13.06 6.30 -16.15
CA ASN A 69 14.04 7.26 -15.64
C ASN A 69 13.43 8.23 -14.62
N ARG A 70 12.22 8.75 -14.87
CA ARG A 70 11.54 9.64 -13.93
C ARG A 70 11.16 8.89 -12.66
N ILE A 71 10.67 7.66 -12.76
CA ILE A 71 10.32 6.83 -11.60
C ILE A 71 11.57 6.50 -10.76
N THR A 72 12.66 6.10 -11.40
CA THR A 72 13.95 5.85 -10.73
C THR A 72 14.43 7.10 -10.02
N HIS A 73 14.42 8.25 -10.70
CA HIS A 73 14.81 9.51 -10.10
C HIS A 73 13.95 9.87 -8.88
N LEU A 74 12.63 9.65 -8.92
CA LEU A 74 11.76 9.84 -7.76
C LEU A 74 12.20 8.94 -6.60
N LYS A 75 12.40 7.64 -6.83
CA LYS A 75 12.83 6.67 -5.80
C LYS A 75 14.20 6.97 -5.19
N GLU A 76 15.10 7.57 -5.96
CA GLU A 76 16.43 7.95 -5.51
C GLU A 76 16.46 9.26 -4.72
N ASN A 77 15.51 10.16 -4.92
CA ASN A 77 15.59 11.54 -4.43
C ASN A 77 14.46 11.95 -3.49
N GLU A 78 13.37 11.17 -3.41
CA GLU A 78 12.19 11.51 -2.63
C GLU A 78 11.81 10.41 -1.62
N GLU A 79 11.14 10.81 -0.53
CA GLU A 79 10.42 9.90 0.36
C GLU A 79 9.17 9.35 -0.38
N ILE A 80 9.06 8.02 -0.49
CA ILE A 80 8.01 7.36 -1.28
C ILE A 80 7.54 6.08 -0.60
N ILE A 81 6.24 5.81 -0.69
CA ILE A 81 5.66 4.48 -0.49
C ILE A 81 5.37 3.86 -1.86
N GLU A 82 5.91 2.67 -2.13
CA GLU A 82 5.52 1.84 -3.27
C GLU A 82 4.91 0.53 -2.76
N ILE A 83 3.75 0.17 -3.30
CA ILE A 83 3.04 -1.07 -2.95
C ILE A 83 2.89 -1.87 -4.23
N LYS A 84 3.40 -3.11 -4.22
CA LYS A 84 3.25 -4.07 -5.31
C LYS A 84 2.36 -5.21 -4.88
N PHE A 85 1.27 -5.41 -5.59
CA PHE A 85 0.33 -6.51 -5.34
C PHE A 85 0.74 -7.75 -6.10
N LYS A 86 0.54 -8.93 -5.49
CA LYS A 86 0.83 -10.22 -6.16
C LYS A 86 -0.14 -10.52 -7.30
N SER A 87 -1.33 -9.93 -7.27
CA SER A 87 -2.35 -10.03 -8.31
C SER A 87 -2.94 -8.66 -8.60
N LEU A 88 -3.52 -8.49 -9.79
CA LEU A 88 -4.22 -7.26 -10.16
C LEU A 88 -5.33 -6.95 -9.15
N GLN A 89 -5.29 -5.73 -8.62
CA GLN A 89 -6.31 -5.16 -7.75
C GLN A 89 -7.19 -4.20 -8.55
N LYS A 90 -8.47 -4.18 -8.22
CA LYS A 90 -9.45 -3.28 -8.83
C LYS A 90 -9.81 -2.19 -7.84
N PHE A 91 -9.50 -0.95 -8.17
CA PHE A 91 -9.88 0.22 -7.39
C PHE A 91 -10.83 1.10 -8.19
N ASN A 92 -11.96 1.45 -7.57
CA ASN A 92 -12.95 2.30 -8.21
C ASN A 92 -12.66 3.77 -7.91
N SER A 93 -12.67 4.59 -8.97
CA SER A 93 -12.69 6.05 -8.91
C SER A 93 -14.11 6.53 -9.21
N GLN A 94 -14.59 7.54 -8.48
CA GLN A 94 -15.86 8.18 -8.82
C GLN A 94 -15.86 8.79 -10.23
N LEU A 95 -14.72 9.34 -10.66
CA LEU A 95 -14.61 10.08 -11.93
C LEU A 95 -14.14 9.20 -13.09
N TYR A 96 -13.33 8.17 -12.82
CA TYR A 96 -12.68 7.36 -13.84
C TYR A 96 -13.15 5.91 -13.90
N GLY A 97 -14.08 5.49 -13.02
CA GLY A 97 -14.57 4.12 -12.97
C GLY A 97 -13.56 3.14 -12.39
N GLU A 98 -13.66 1.88 -12.77
CA GLU A 98 -12.78 0.80 -12.29
C GLU A 98 -11.37 0.91 -12.90
N ASN A 99 -10.34 0.82 -12.06
CA ASN A 99 -8.94 0.84 -12.46
C ASN A 99 -8.27 -0.45 -11.98
N SER A 100 -7.71 -1.22 -12.91
CA SER A 100 -6.95 -2.44 -12.61
C SER A 100 -5.47 -2.09 -12.50
N VAL A 101 -4.85 -2.41 -11.36
CA VAL A 101 -3.45 -2.05 -11.07
C VAL A 101 -2.75 -3.18 -10.31
N ASN A 102 -1.45 -3.36 -10.51
CA ASN A 102 -0.62 -4.23 -9.66
C ASN A 102 0.47 -3.46 -8.89
N MET A 103 0.58 -2.16 -9.12
CA MET A 103 1.49 -1.29 -8.38
C MET A 103 0.89 0.08 -8.17
N VAL A 104 1.13 0.63 -6.98
CA VAL A 104 0.76 1.99 -6.59
C VAL A 104 1.97 2.63 -5.94
N LEU A 105 2.20 3.91 -6.23
CA LEU A 105 3.26 4.70 -5.66
C LEU A 105 2.70 6.05 -5.19
N PHE A 106 2.99 6.37 -3.93
CA PHE A 106 2.62 7.61 -3.27
C PHE A 106 3.89 8.40 -2.91
N PRO A 107 4.14 9.54 -3.56
CA PRO A 107 5.17 10.48 -3.14
C PRO A 107 4.79 11.09 -1.79
N LEU A 108 5.73 11.09 -0.85
CA LEU A 108 5.60 11.65 0.50
C LEU A 108 6.44 12.91 0.71
N SER A 109 7.14 13.36 -0.34
CA SER A 109 7.93 14.59 -0.38
C SER A 109 8.03 15.09 -1.83
N GLY A 110 8.74 16.20 -2.06
CA GLY A 110 8.94 16.75 -3.40
C GLY A 110 7.70 17.45 -3.98
N ASP A 111 7.68 17.61 -5.30
CA ASP A 111 6.69 18.45 -5.99
C ASP A 111 5.33 17.75 -6.20
N LEU A 112 5.26 16.45 -5.94
CA LEU A 112 4.07 15.63 -6.20
C LEU A 112 3.23 15.36 -4.95
N ILE A 113 3.65 15.84 -3.78
CA ILE A 113 2.93 15.72 -2.51
C ILE A 113 1.90 16.85 -2.35
N GLY A 114 0.81 16.57 -1.63
CA GLY A 114 -0.05 17.61 -1.06
C GLY A 114 0.48 18.09 0.30
N ASN A 115 -0.10 19.17 0.82
CA ASN A 115 0.11 19.64 2.20
C ASN A 115 -1.21 20.15 2.79
N ALA A 116 -1.20 20.63 4.04
CA ALA A 116 -2.42 21.11 4.70
C ALA A 116 -3.12 22.27 3.96
N GLU A 117 -2.35 23.13 3.28
CA GLU A 117 -2.88 24.28 2.52
C GLU A 117 -3.32 23.88 1.11
N ASN A 118 -2.65 22.90 0.51
CA ASN A 118 -2.92 22.33 -0.80
C ASN A 118 -3.00 20.79 -0.70
N PRO A 119 -4.13 20.22 -0.25
CA PRO A 119 -4.26 18.81 0.13
C PRO A 119 -4.30 17.83 -1.04
N ILE A 120 -3.88 18.28 -2.22
CA ILE A 120 -3.94 17.51 -3.46
C ILE A 120 -2.73 16.60 -3.55
N ILE A 121 -2.94 15.30 -3.39
CA ILE A 121 -1.89 14.28 -3.53
C ILE A 121 -1.83 13.73 -4.95
N THR A 122 -0.69 13.18 -5.34
CA THR A 122 -0.53 12.40 -6.58
C THR A 122 -0.52 10.90 -6.27
N ILE A 123 -1.25 10.12 -7.07
CA ILE A 123 -1.26 8.66 -7.01
C ILE A 123 -0.73 8.15 -8.34
N LEU A 124 0.46 7.56 -8.32
CA LEU A 124 1.07 6.92 -9.47
C LEU A 124 0.66 5.44 -9.46
N VAL A 125 0.26 4.92 -10.60
CA VAL A 125 -0.26 3.54 -10.70
C VAL A 125 0.34 2.83 -11.89
N GLY A 126 0.35 1.51 -11.88
CA GLY A 126 0.86 0.73 -13.00
C GLY A 126 0.32 -0.70 -13.08
N GLU A 127 0.53 -1.27 -14.26
CA GLU A 127 0.36 -2.69 -14.56
C GLU A 127 1.67 -3.20 -15.19
N GLY A 128 2.55 -3.74 -14.37
CA GLY A 128 3.91 -4.11 -14.76
C GLY A 128 4.86 -2.91 -14.89
N ASN A 129 4.41 -1.83 -15.53
CA ASN A 129 5.08 -0.52 -15.59
C ASN A 129 4.12 0.60 -15.14
N TYR A 130 4.67 1.74 -14.71
CA TYR A 130 3.86 2.89 -14.32
C TYR A 130 3.16 3.53 -15.52
N ASN A 131 1.87 3.80 -15.37
CA ASN A 131 1.04 4.43 -16.37
C ASN A 131 1.35 5.92 -16.49
N THR A 132 1.29 6.42 -17.72
CA THR A 132 1.26 7.87 -17.94
C THR A 132 -0.06 8.45 -17.42
N GLY A 133 0.02 9.65 -16.88
CA GLY A 133 -1.13 10.38 -16.33
C GLY A 133 -1.57 9.92 -14.93
N PRO A 134 -0.78 10.24 -13.89
CA PRO A 134 -1.11 9.99 -12.49
C PRO A 134 -2.45 10.59 -12.07
N TYR A 135 -3.10 9.95 -11.09
CA TYR A 135 -4.32 10.47 -10.51
C TYR A 135 -4.00 11.55 -9.47
N ARG A 136 -4.93 12.47 -9.29
CA ARG A 136 -4.91 13.47 -8.22
C ARG A 136 -6.14 13.33 -7.35
N ASN A 137 -5.92 13.30 -6.05
CA ASN A 137 -6.99 13.32 -5.06
C ASN A 137 -6.89 14.63 -4.27
N LYS A 138 -7.86 15.54 -4.47
CA LYS A 138 -7.87 16.88 -3.88
C LYS A 138 -8.08 16.89 -2.37
N ALA A 139 -8.55 15.80 -1.78
CA ALA A 139 -8.78 15.66 -0.34
C ALA A 139 -7.95 14.53 0.28
N GLY A 140 -6.94 14.03 -0.45
CA GLY A 140 -6.24 12.79 -0.10
C GLY A 140 -5.13 12.97 0.93
N PHE A 141 -4.72 14.19 1.26
CA PHE A 141 -3.56 14.43 2.13
C PHE A 141 -3.67 13.78 3.50
N ASN A 142 -4.79 13.94 4.21
CA ASN A 142 -4.97 13.35 5.54
C ASN A 142 -4.94 11.82 5.48
N LYS A 143 -5.65 11.23 4.52
CA LYS A 143 -5.70 9.77 4.33
C LYS A 143 -4.35 9.19 3.93
N LEU A 144 -3.56 9.93 3.14
CA LEU A 144 -2.18 9.54 2.81
C LEU A 144 -1.28 9.60 4.04
N ASN A 145 -1.47 10.59 4.93
CA ASN A 145 -0.73 10.65 6.19
C ASN A 145 -1.11 9.49 7.12
N GLU A 146 -2.38 9.12 7.22
CA GLU A 146 -2.80 7.93 7.97
C GLU A 146 -2.10 6.66 7.44
N LEU A 147 -2.08 6.47 6.12
CA LEU A 147 -1.35 5.38 5.48
C LEU A 147 0.17 5.44 5.77
N LYS A 148 0.75 6.64 5.73
CA LYS A 148 2.16 6.87 6.03
C LYS A 148 2.51 6.45 7.46
N GLU A 149 1.69 6.81 8.44
CA GLU A 149 1.92 6.44 9.85
C GLU A 149 1.83 4.93 10.05
N ILE A 150 0.83 4.25 9.48
CA ILE A 150 0.72 2.77 9.51
C ILE A 150 2.01 2.13 9.00
N ILE A 151 2.54 2.63 7.88
CA ILE A 151 3.74 2.10 7.26
C ILE A 151 4.99 2.38 8.09
N LYS A 152 5.10 3.57 8.70
CA LYS A 152 6.21 3.93 9.58
C LYS A 152 6.26 3.11 10.86
N GLU A 153 5.12 2.88 11.51
CA GLU A 153 5.04 2.03 12.69
C GLU A 153 5.58 0.61 12.40
N ASN A 154 5.23 0.04 11.25
CA ASN A 154 5.72 -1.27 10.83
C ASN A 154 7.19 -1.24 10.36
N LEU A 155 7.67 -0.11 9.83
CA LEU A 155 9.07 0.07 9.49
C LEU A 155 9.95 0.01 10.74
N GLU A 156 9.57 0.72 11.81
CA GLU A 156 10.32 0.74 13.08
C GLU A 156 10.37 -0.65 13.72
N ASN A 157 9.25 -1.38 13.71
CA ASN A 157 9.18 -2.74 14.25
C ASN A 157 10.06 -3.76 13.49
N ASN A 158 10.43 -3.50 12.24
CA ASN A 158 11.32 -4.39 11.47
C ASN A 158 12.81 -4.23 11.83
N PHE A 159 13.17 -3.21 12.61
CA PHE A 159 14.56 -2.96 13.03
C PHE A 159 14.85 -3.37 14.49
N PHE A 160 13.87 -3.90 15.22
CA PHE A 160 14.00 -4.41 16.59
C PHE A 160 13.79 -5.93 16.65
#